data_AF-A0A9X1L372-F1
#
_entry.id   AF-A0A9X1L372-F1
#
_cell.length_a   1.000
_cell.length_b   1.000
_cell.length_c   1.000
_cell.angle_alpha   90.00
_cell.angle_beta   90.00
_cell.angle_gamma   90.00
#
_symmetry.space_group_name_H-M   'P 1'
#
loop_
_entity.id
_entity.type
_entity.pdbx_description
1 polymer ?
#
loop_
_entity_poly.entity_id
_entity_poly.type
_entity_poly.pdbx_seq_one_letter_code
_entity_poly.pdbx_strand_id
1 'polypeptide(L)'
;MNNNQNEIKLSSNWTNIGLYGGSVLVLFMIPVLISVIKEQKFNGGMVIGGIVFVALVGFLIYQFIYVCNAKIIGDKIVLKKKFKPSKSYNFDRIGYPKSFQLKRTKYITVEMRNDDSTVEKYLIVNSKSLLSFENKDAEKTLISLINSVKKQ
;
A
#
# COMPACT_ATOMS: atom_id res chain seq x y z
N MET A 1 -17.77 -22.43 -18.34
CA MET A 1 -18.01 -21.00 -18.61
C MET A 1 -16.68 -20.28 -18.57
N ASN A 2 -16.17 -19.87 -19.73
CA ASN A 2 -14.83 -19.36 -19.93
C ASN A 2 -14.88 -17.82 -19.89
N ASN A 3 -14.78 -17.22 -18.69
CA ASN A 3 -14.72 -15.77 -18.52
C ASN A 3 -13.26 -15.33 -18.37
N ASN A 4 -12.54 -15.26 -19.49
CA ASN A 4 -11.27 -14.53 -19.58
C ASN A 4 -11.56 -13.01 -19.57
N GLN A 5 -12.09 -12.50 -18.46
CA GLN A 5 -11.95 -11.07 -18.18
C GLN A 5 -10.48 -10.85 -17.83
N ASN A 6 -9.75 -10.12 -18.69
CA ASN A 6 -8.34 -9.82 -18.52
C ASN A 6 -8.13 -9.10 -17.18
N GLU A 7 -7.80 -9.86 -16.13
CA GLU A 7 -7.51 -9.32 -14.82
C GLU A 7 -6.13 -8.65 -14.87
N ILE A 8 -6.07 -7.36 -14.55
CA ILE A 8 -4.82 -6.62 -14.49
C ILE A 8 -4.56 -6.24 -13.04
N LYS A 9 -3.55 -6.86 -12.41
CA LYS A 9 -3.13 -6.49 -11.07
C LYS A 9 -2.28 -5.22 -11.09
N LEU A 10 -2.57 -4.28 -10.18
CA LEU A 10 -1.86 -3.01 -10.01
C LEU A 10 -0.95 -3.01 -8.78
N SER A 11 -1.36 -3.73 -7.73
CA SER A 11 -0.57 -3.89 -6.50
C SER A 11 0.49 -4.99 -6.65
N SER A 12 1.67 -4.82 -6.05
CA SER A 12 2.74 -5.82 -6.05
C SER A 12 2.34 -7.10 -5.31
N ASN A 13 2.81 -8.24 -5.79
CA ASN A 13 2.72 -9.53 -5.08
C ASN A 13 3.44 -9.51 -3.72
N TRP A 14 4.45 -8.65 -3.58
CA TRP A 14 5.26 -8.51 -2.36
C TRP A 14 4.63 -7.62 -1.30
N THR A 15 3.48 -7.00 -1.59
CA THR A 15 2.79 -6.11 -0.65
C THR A 15 2.52 -6.78 0.70
N ASN A 16 2.07 -8.03 0.66
CA ASN A 16 1.81 -8.81 1.88
C ASN A 16 3.11 -9.20 2.58
N ILE A 17 4.11 -9.62 1.82
CA ILE A 17 5.42 -10.05 2.35
C ILE A 17 6.12 -8.88 3.05
N GLY A 18 6.10 -7.68 2.45
CA GLY A 18 6.66 -6.47 3.05
C GLY A 18 5.98 -6.08 4.36
N LEU A 19 4.64 -6.13 4.38
CA LEU A 19 3.84 -5.85 5.58
C LEU A 19 4.15 -6.82 6.74
N TYR A 20 4.06 -8.12 6.50
CA TYR A 20 4.29 -9.13 7.54
C TYR A 20 5.77 -9.21 7.92
N GLY A 21 6.70 -9.11 6.96
CA GLY A 21 8.13 -9.07 7.21
C GLY A 21 8.53 -7.87 8.07
N GLY A 22 7.98 -6.67 7.79
CA GLY A 22 8.18 -5.49 8.63
C GLY A 22 7.64 -5.67 10.05
N SER A 23 6.50 -6.33 10.20
CA SER A 23 5.90 -6.64 11.51
C SER A 23 6.81 -7.55 12.35
N VAL A 24 7.32 -8.61 11.73
CA VAL A 24 8.25 -9.55 12.36
C VAL A 24 9.54 -8.84 12.78
N LEU A 25 10.09 -7.97 11.92
CA LEU A 25 11.29 -7.19 12.24
C LEU A 25 11.08 -6.29 13.45
N VAL A 26 9.92 -5.62 13.56
CA VAL A 26 9.59 -4.79 14.72
C VAL A 26 9.50 -5.63 16.00
N LEU A 27 8.93 -6.83 15.95
CA LEU A 27 8.89 -7.72 17.11
C LEU A 27 10.30 -8.15 17.55
N PHE A 28 11.19 -8.47 16.61
CA PHE A 28 12.59 -8.82 16.91
C PHE A 28 13.41 -7.65 17.47
N MET A 29 13.03 -6.40 17.19
CA MET A 29 13.70 -5.22 17.76
C MET A 29 13.39 -5.02 19.24
N ILE A 30 12.27 -5.54 19.76
CA ILE A 30 11.86 -5.34 21.16
C ILE A 30 12.88 -5.93 22.15
N PRO A 31 13.33 -7.20 22.03
CA PRO A 31 14.38 -7.75 22.89
C PRO A 31 15.68 -6.94 22.84
N VAL A 32 16.08 -6.49 21.64
CA VAL A 32 17.30 -5.68 21.45
C VAL A 32 17.19 -4.37 22.22
N LEU A 33 16.06 -3.68 22.12
CA LEU A 33 15.81 -2.44 22.87
C LEU A 33 15.85 -2.69 24.38
N ILE A 34 15.27 -3.78 24.86
CA ILE A 34 15.29 -4.15 26.29
C ILE A 34 16.73 -4.40 26.78
N SER A 35 17.55 -5.15 26.02
CA SER A 35 18.95 -5.40 26.38
C SER A 35 19.77 -4.12 26.42
N VAL A 36 19.58 -3.23 25.42
CA VAL A 36 20.27 -1.93 25.37
C VAL A 36 19.92 -1.05 26.57
N ILE A 37 18.66 -1.04 27.00
CA ILE A 37 18.22 -0.28 28.19
C ILE A 37 18.82 -0.85 29.49
N LYS A 38 19.00 -2.17 29.57
CA LYS A 38 19.55 -2.83 30.77
C LYS A 38 21.06 -2.63 30.94
N GLU A 39 21.81 -2.64 29.84
CA GLU A 39 23.29 -2.68 29.88
C GLU A 39 23.95 -1.30 29.84
N GLN A 40 23.27 -0.26 29.35
CA GLN A 40 23.87 1.05 29.14
C GLN A 40 23.29 2.14 30.05
N LYS A 41 24.17 3.06 30.48
CA LYS A 41 23.75 4.36 31.04
C LYS A 41 23.02 5.14 29.96
N PHE A 42 21.87 5.72 30.31
CA PHE A 42 21.01 6.46 29.39
C PHE A 42 21.80 7.45 28.53
N ASN A 43 21.72 7.32 27.21
CA ASN A 43 22.42 8.18 26.25
C ASN A 43 21.46 8.73 25.19
N GLY A 44 21.84 9.82 24.53
CA GLY A 44 20.98 10.45 23.50
C GLY A 44 20.67 9.54 22.31
N GLY A 45 21.53 8.56 22.03
CA GLY A 45 21.31 7.56 20.99
C GLY A 45 20.07 6.70 21.24
N MET A 46 19.77 6.38 22.50
CA MET A 46 18.55 5.67 22.87
C MET A 46 17.28 6.45 22.55
N VAL A 47 17.31 7.78 22.75
CA VAL A 47 16.15 8.65 22.45
C VAL A 47 15.89 8.66 20.95
N ILE A 48 16.94 8.84 20.14
CA ILE A 48 16.81 8.82 18.68
C ILE A 48 16.33 7.44 18.21
N GLY A 49 16.91 6.36 18.73
CA GLY A 49 16.49 5.00 18.42
C GLY A 49 15.03 4.74 18.77
N GLY A 50 14.56 5.21 19.93
CA GLY A 50 13.17 5.12 20.34
C GLY A 50 12.22 5.87 19.40
N ILE A 51 12.58 7.10 19.00
CA ILE A 51 11.79 7.89 18.04
C ILE A 51 11.70 7.16 16.69
N VAL A 52 12.82 6.63 16.18
CA VAL A 52 12.85 5.88 14.92
C VAL A 52 11.98 4.62 15.02
N PHE A 53 12.04 3.91 16.14
CA PHE A 53 11.21 2.73 16.38
C PHE A 53 9.72 3.06 16.40
N VAL A 54 9.30 4.11 17.12
CA VAL A 54 7.91 4.57 17.14
C VAL A 54 7.44 4.97 15.74
N ALA A 55 8.28 5.69 14.98
CA ALA A 55 7.97 6.06 13.60
C ALA A 55 7.78 4.83 12.69
N LEU A 56 8.64 3.80 12.83
CA LEU A 56 8.51 2.53 12.11
C LEU A 56 7.20 1.80 12.45
N VAL A 57 6.84 1.72 13.74
CA VAL A 57 5.57 1.12 14.18
C VAL A 57 4.38 1.88 13.59
N GLY A 58 4.39 3.23 13.69
CA GLY A 58 3.34 4.07 13.12
C GLY A 58 3.21 3.90 11.61
N PHE A 59 4.33 3.80 10.89
CA PHE A 59 4.34 3.53 9.46
C PHE A 59 3.75 2.15 9.12
N LEU A 60 4.07 1.10 9.89
CA LEU A 60 3.48 -0.23 9.69
C LEU A 60 1.96 -0.23 9.96
N ILE A 61 1.51 0.40 11.04
CA ILE A 61 0.09 0.53 11.35
C ILE A 61 -0.63 1.25 10.21
N TYR A 62 -0.07 2.36 9.72
CA TYR A 62 -0.61 3.07 8.57
C TYR A 62 -0.72 2.16 7.34
N GLN A 63 0.29 1.34 7.08
CA GLN A 63 0.21 0.37 5.99
C GLN A 63 -0.89 -0.67 6.22
N PHE A 64 -1.05 -1.24 7.41
CA PHE A 64 -2.11 -2.23 7.68
C PHE A 64 -3.52 -1.67 7.45
N ILE A 65 -3.73 -0.38 7.77
CA ILE A 65 -5.03 0.28 7.62
C ILE A 65 -5.37 0.55 6.15
N TYR A 66 -4.39 1.07 5.39
CA TYR A 66 -4.66 1.63 4.06
C TYR A 66 -4.20 0.76 2.90
N VAL A 67 -3.22 -0.14 3.09
CA VAL A 67 -2.70 -0.96 2.01
C VAL A 67 -3.79 -1.87 1.47
N CYS A 68 -3.90 -1.90 0.15
CA CYS A 68 -4.85 -2.74 -0.56
C CYS A 68 -4.22 -3.50 -1.72
N ASN A 69 -4.81 -4.64 -2.02
CA ASN A 69 -4.65 -5.27 -3.31
C ASN A 69 -5.56 -4.56 -4.31
N ALA A 70 -4.99 -4.12 -5.43
CA ALA A 70 -5.69 -3.40 -6.47
C ALA A 70 -5.62 -4.18 -7.78
N LYS A 71 -6.78 -4.38 -8.41
CA LYS A 71 -6.96 -5.15 -9.63
C LYS A 71 -7.99 -4.46 -10.53
N ILE A 72 -7.82 -4.53 -11.84
CA ILE A 72 -8.83 -4.10 -12.81
C ILE A 72 -9.49 -5.35 -13.36
N ILE A 73 -10.82 -5.37 -13.36
CA ILE A 73 -11.64 -6.47 -13.87
C ILE A 73 -12.72 -5.87 -14.76
N GLY A 74 -12.58 -6.03 -16.08
CA GLY A 74 -13.42 -5.33 -17.05
C GLY A 74 -13.32 -3.82 -16.88
N ASP A 75 -14.47 -3.15 -16.75
CA ASP A 75 -14.58 -1.68 -16.62
C ASP A 75 -14.60 -1.18 -15.17
N LYS A 76 -14.14 -2.02 -14.23
CA LYS A 76 -14.13 -1.70 -12.80
C LYS A 76 -12.76 -1.91 -12.18
N ILE A 77 -12.44 -1.07 -11.21
CA ILE A 77 -11.31 -1.27 -10.31
C ILE A 77 -11.80 -1.93 -9.01
N VAL A 78 -11.17 -3.04 -8.66
CA VAL A 78 -11.45 -3.81 -7.45
C VAL A 78 -10.32 -3.56 -6.45
N LEU A 79 -10.69 -3.06 -5.27
CA LEU A 79 -9.77 -2.69 -4.21
C LEU A 79 -10.13 -3.49 -2.94
N LYS A 80 -9.17 -4.28 -2.46
CA LYS A 80 -9.31 -5.08 -1.24
C LYS A 80 -8.26 -4.69 -0.21
N LYS A 81 -8.69 -3.98 0.84
CA LYS A 81 -7.88 -3.78 2.06
C LYS A 81 -7.75 -5.09 2.83
N LYS A 82 -6.84 -5.11 3.80
CA LYS A 82 -6.56 -6.31 4.60
C LYS A 82 -7.73 -6.78 5.44
N PHE A 83 -8.32 -5.85 6.20
CA PHE A 83 -9.35 -6.15 7.20
C PHE A 83 -10.75 -5.65 6.79
N LYS A 84 -10.92 -5.29 5.53
CA LYS A 84 -12.22 -4.85 4.99
C LYS A 84 -12.62 -5.69 3.78
N PRO A 85 -13.93 -5.83 3.52
CA PRO A 85 -14.39 -6.49 2.30
C PRO A 85 -13.85 -5.78 1.06
N SER A 86 -13.75 -6.56 -0.03
CA SER A 86 -13.40 -6.01 -1.34
C SER A 86 -14.48 -5.06 -1.80
N LYS A 87 -14.10 -3.91 -2.36
CA LYS A 87 -15.02 -2.98 -3.01
C LYS A 87 -14.66 -2.82 -4.47
N SER A 88 -15.67 -2.64 -5.30
CA SER A 88 -15.54 -2.46 -6.74
C SER A 88 -16.06 -1.08 -7.11
N TYR A 89 -15.29 -0.36 -7.90
CA TYR A 89 -15.62 1.01 -8.32
C TYR A 89 -15.55 1.11 -9.83
N ASN A 90 -16.45 1.90 -10.38
CA ASN A 90 -16.34 2.39 -11.74
C ASN A 90 -15.21 3.43 -11.84
N PHE A 91 -14.66 3.64 -13.03
CA PHE A 91 -13.49 4.50 -13.23
C PHE A 91 -13.75 6.00 -12.99
N ASP A 92 -15.01 6.45 -13.11
CA ASP A 92 -15.46 7.82 -12.80
C ASP A 92 -15.29 8.18 -11.32
N ARG A 93 -15.21 7.18 -10.44
CA ARG A 93 -15.09 7.35 -8.99
C ARG A 93 -13.66 7.40 -8.49
N ILE A 94 -12.68 7.24 -9.39
CA ILE A 94 -11.26 7.29 -9.07
C ILE A 94 -10.84 8.75 -8.89
N GLY A 95 -10.41 9.11 -7.66
CA GLY A 95 -9.74 10.38 -7.40
C GLY A 95 -8.32 10.41 -7.95
N TYR A 96 -7.73 11.60 -8.08
CA TYR A 96 -6.36 11.71 -8.60
C TYR A 96 -5.35 11.01 -7.67
N PRO A 97 -4.53 10.09 -8.18
CA PRO A 97 -3.54 9.41 -7.37
C PRO A 97 -2.42 10.37 -6.99
N LYS A 98 -1.92 10.24 -5.75
CA LYS A 98 -0.68 10.85 -5.28
C LYS A 98 0.33 9.73 -5.07
N SER A 99 1.55 9.88 -5.55
CA SER A 99 2.58 8.86 -5.37
C SER A 99 3.86 9.40 -4.76
N PHE A 100 4.56 8.53 -4.04
CA PHE A 100 5.96 8.76 -3.68
C PHE A 100 6.76 7.49 -3.94
N GLN A 101 8.02 7.64 -4.32
CA GLN A 101 8.90 6.52 -4.63
C GLN A 101 9.98 6.38 -3.56
N LEU A 102 10.10 5.18 -3.01
CA LEU A 102 11.18 4.80 -2.12
C LEU A 102 11.95 3.64 -2.76
N LYS A 103 13.16 3.92 -3.22
CA LYS A 103 13.99 2.97 -4.00
C LYS A 103 13.21 2.40 -5.19
N ARG A 104 12.91 1.09 -5.16
CA ARG A 104 12.19 0.36 -6.23
C ARG A 104 10.69 0.23 -5.99
N THR A 105 10.18 0.77 -4.89
CA THR A 105 8.78 0.68 -4.48
C THR A 105 8.13 2.05 -4.59
N LYS A 106 7.07 2.14 -5.38
CA LYS A 106 6.19 3.30 -5.46
C LYS A 106 4.97 3.05 -4.57
N TYR A 107 4.69 4.00 -3.71
CA TYR A 107 3.53 4.02 -2.82
C TYR A 107 2.54 5.01 -3.39
N ILE A 108 1.36 4.53 -3.77
CA ILE A 108 0.36 5.31 -4.50
C ILE A 108 -0.87 5.39 -3.61
N THR A 109 -1.20 6.60 -3.18
CA THR A 109 -2.43 6.89 -2.48
C THR A 109 -3.50 7.28 -3.48
N VAL A 110 -4.67 6.66 -3.39
CA VAL A 110 -5.83 7.02 -4.19
C VAL A 110 -7.06 7.11 -3.28
N GLU A 111 -7.90 8.08 -3.57
CA GLU A 111 -9.17 8.30 -2.89
C GLU A 111 -10.30 7.90 -3.83
N MET A 112 -11.24 7.10 -3.33
CA MET A 112 -12.38 6.61 -4.11
C MET A 112 -13.66 7.17 -3.53
N ARG A 113 -14.55 7.68 -4.39
CA ARG A 113 -15.89 8.11 -3.96
C ARG A 113 -16.83 6.90 -3.86
N ASN A 114 -17.51 6.76 -2.74
CA ASN A 114 -18.57 5.77 -2.52
C ASN A 114 -19.93 6.32 -3.01
N ASP A 115 -20.95 5.45 -3.04
CA ASP A 115 -22.32 5.84 -3.41
C ASP A 115 -22.94 6.87 -2.47
N ASP A 116 -22.56 6.85 -1.19
CA ASP A 116 -23.00 7.76 -0.14
C ASP A 116 -22.23 9.10 -0.11
N SER A 117 -21.49 9.41 -1.18
CA SER A 117 -20.59 10.58 -1.29
C SER A 117 -19.43 10.60 -0.28
N THR A 118 -19.23 9.54 0.51
CA THR A 118 -18.04 9.42 1.36
C THR A 118 -16.81 9.08 0.53
N VAL A 119 -15.63 9.45 1.02
CA VAL A 119 -14.36 9.15 0.37
C VAL A 119 -13.63 8.08 1.15
N GLU A 120 -13.18 7.04 0.46
CA GLU A 120 -12.33 6.01 1.05
C GLU A 120 -10.91 6.07 0.47
N LYS A 121 -9.93 6.19 1.36
CA LYS A 121 -8.51 6.23 1.02
C LYS A 121 -7.93 4.82 0.90
N TYR A 122 -7.10 4.61 -0.12
CA TYR A 122 -6.40 3.37 -0.41
C TYR A 122 -4.91 3.65 -0.67
N LEU A 123 -4.07 2.70 -0.25
CA LEU A 123 -2.63 2.70 -0.51
C LEU A 123 -2.28 1.49 -1.39
N ILE A 124 -1.87 1.74 -2.62
CA ILE A 124 -1.42 0.75 -3.58
C ILE A 124 0.10 0.75 -3.56
N VAL A 125 0.68 -0.39 -3.18
CA VAL A 125 2.14 -0.58 -3.22
C VAL A 125 2.49 -1.22 -4.55
N ASN A 126 3.25 -0.51 -5.39
CA ASN A 126 3.69 -0.97 -6.70
C ASN A 126 5.23 -1.06 -6.69
N SER A 127 5.78 -2.27 -6.70
CA SER A 127 7.22 -2.49 -6.67
C SER A 127 7.70 -3.05 -7.99
N LYS A 128 8.67 -2.38 -8.61
CA LYS A 128 9.42 -2.91 -9.75
C LYS A 128 10.52 -3.82 -9.23
N SER A 129 10.19 -5.09 -9.00
CA SER A 129 11.18 -6.13 -8.74
C SER A 129 11.47 -6.91 -10.02
N LEU A 130 12.71 -7.36 -10.21
CA LEU A 130 13.13 -8.27 -11.29
C LEU A 130 12.27 -9.55 -11.34
N LEU A 131 11.61 -9.91 -10.24
CA LEU A 131 10.76 -11.10 -10.10
C LEU A 131 9.26 -10.80 -10.18
N SER A 132 8.86 -9.55 -10.44
CA SER A 132 7.46 -9.15 -10.59
C SER A 132 7.12 -8.99 -12.06
N PHE A 133 6.57 -10.04 -12.67
CA PHE A 133 6.22 -10.08 -14.09
C PHE A 133 5.05 -9.16 -14.49
N GLU A 134 4.35 -8.54 -13.53
CA GLU A 134 3.27 -7.58 -13.79
C GLU A 134 3.78 -6.13 -13.62
N ASN A 135 4.43 -5.63 -14.68
CA ASN A 135 5.15 -4.36 -14.73
C ASN A 135 4.29 -3.14 -15.10
N LYS A 136 2.97 -3.16 -14.85
CA LYS A 136 2.15 -1.98 -15.12
C LYS A 136 2.33 -0.95 -14.00
N ASP A 137 2.75 0.25 -14.38
CA ASP A 137 2.84 1.39 -13.47
C ASP A 137 1.43 1.78 -13.04
N ALA A 138 1.10 1.47 -11.78
CA ALA A 138 -0.25 1.62 -11.25
C ALA A 138 -0.70 3.09 -11.25
N GLU A 139 0.20 4.05 -11.04
CA GLU A 139 -0.15 5.47 -11.09
C GLU A 139 -0.53 5.89 -12.51
N LYS A 140 0.31 5.56 -13.49
CA LYS A 140 0.02 5.86 -14.91
C LYS A 140 -1.26 5.18 -15.36
N THR A 141 -1.50 3.95 -14.89
CA THR A 141 -2.72 3.21 -15.22
C THR A 141 -3.95 3.90 -14.63
N LEU A 142 -3.93 4.30 -13.35
CA LEU A 142 -5.04 5.05 -12.74
C LEU A 142 -5.32 6.38 -13.45
N ILE A 143 -4.28 7.14 -13.79
CA ILE A 143 -4.42 8.39 -14.55
C ILE A 143 -5.03 8.13 -15.92
N SER A 144 -4.59 7.07 -16.62
CA SER A 144 -5.16 6.68 -17.91
C SER A 144 -6.65 6.35 -17.81
N LEU A 145 -7.07 5.64 -16.76
CA LEU A 145 -8.47 5.29 -16.53
C LEU A 145 -9.34 6.52 -16.21
N ILE A 146 -8.83 7.47 -15.42
CA ILE A 146 -9.54 8.74 -15.16
C ILE A 146 -9.75 9.50 -16.47
N ASN A 147 -8.72 9.57 -17.31
CA ASN A 147 -8.77 10.32 -18.56
C ASN A 147 -9.64 9.66 -19.64
N SER A 148 -9.79 8.33 -19.63
CA SER A 148 -10.66 7.64 -20.59
C SER A 148 -12.13 7.94 -20.34
N VAL A 149 -12.53 8.11 -19.07
CA VAL A 149 -13.90 8.47 -18.72
C VAL A 149 -14.20 9.93 -19.05
N LYS A 150 -13.25 10.85 -18.83
CA LYS A 150 -13.45 12.28 -19.13
C LYS A 150 -13.57 12.62 -20.61
N LYS A 151 -13.20 11.70 -21.51
CA LYS A 151 -13.26 11.87 -22.97
C LYS A 151 -14.55 11.31 -23.58
N GLN A 152 -15.38 10.63 -22.79
CA GLN A 152 -16.73 10.22 -23.16
C GLN A 152 -17.72 11.29 -22.74
#